data_AF-D0P2F6-F1
#
_entry.id   AF-D0P2F6-F1
#
_cell.length_a   1.000
_cell.length_b   1.000
_cell.length_c   1.000
_cell.angle_alpha   90.00
_cell.angle_beta   90.00
_cell.angle_gamma   90.00
#
_symmetry.space_group_name_H-M   'P 1'
#
loop_
_entity.id
_entity.type
_entity.pdbx_description
1 polymer ?
#
loop_
_entity_poly.entity_id
_entity_poly.type
_entity_poly.pdbx_seq_one_letter_code
_entity_poly.pdbx_strand_id
1 'polypeptide(L)'
;MMPALVQNEEESKEGEPEPIIYPIPANEEVRMAAIEHFRLHDVANVSELNVICSLAAAEMKAPHSVVTLVERDVVTLLATNAPEYWDVGTGNPREQTFCQHFVMDDKPLLVRHAEADMRFYHIAPVTMRSLRFYAGFPVTGSS
;
A
#
# COMPACT_ATOMS: atom_id res chain seq x y z
N MET A 1 23.05 -60.85 -4.41
CA MET A 1 23.90 -59.67 -4.65
C MET A 1 22.95 -58.48 -4.80
N MET A 2 22.89 -57.60 -3.81
CA MET A 2 22.06 -56.39 -3.84
C MET A 2 22.81 -55.29 -4.58
N PRO A 3 22.19 -54.57 -5.52
CA PRO A 3 22.50 -53.17 -5.74
C PRO A 3 21.55 -52.32 -4.88
N ALA A 4 22.13 -51.37 -4.15
CA ALA A 4 21.39 -50.34 -3.43
C ALA A 4 20.73 -49.38 -4.42
N LEU A 5 19.47 -49.00 -4.18
CA LEU A 5 18.89 -47.80 -4.75
C LEU A 5 18.56 -46.83 -3.61
N VAL A 6 19.21 -45.69 -3.73
CA VAL A 6 19.29 -44.54 -2.84
C VAL A 6 17.89 -43.99 -2.58
N GLN A 7 17.62 -43.67 -1.31
CA GLN A 7 16.48 -42.85 -0.93
C GLN A 7 16.74 -41.45 -1.49
N ASN A 8 15.98 -41.03 -2.51
CA ASN A 8 15.97 -39.62 -2.90
C ASN A 8 15.11 -38.85 -1.90
N GLU A 9 15.74 -38.47 -0.80
CA GLU A 9 15.45 -37.20 -0.13
C GLU A 9 15.99 -36.09 -1.04
N GLU A 10 15.22 -35.71 -2.06
CA GLU A 10 15.43 -34.43 -2.73
C GLU A 10 14.36 -33.47 -2.23
N GLU A 11 14.76 -32.88 -1.10
CA GLU A 11 14.35 -31.61 -0.53
C GLU A 11 14.14 -30.55 -1.63
N SER A 12 12.95 -30.49 -2.22
CA SER A 12 12.45 -29.25 -2.82
C SER A 12 11.76 -28.44 -1.72
N LYS A 13 12.56 -27.92 -0.78
CA LYS A 13 12.24 -26.62 -0.20
C LYS A 13 12.42 -25.62 -1.33
N GLU A 14 11.39 -25.47 -2.17
CA GLU A 14 11.21 -24.23 -2.91
C GLU A 14 11.44 -23.13 -1.90
N GLY A 15 12.43 -22.26 -2.15
CA GLY A 15 12.86 -21.26 -1.19
C GLY A 15 11.70 -20.31 -0.91
N GLU A 16 10.94 -20.61 0.13
CA GLU A 16 9.81 -19.82 0.62
C GLU A 16 10.31 -18.37 0.83
N PRO A 17 9.87 -17.37 0.05
CA PRO A 17 10.07 -16.00 0.46
C PRO A 17 9.04 -15.69 1.56
N GLU A 18 9.37 -16.05 2.80
CA GLU A 18 8.65 -15.71 4.02
C GLU A 18 9.16 -14.40 4.64
N PRO A 19 8.30 -13.65 5.33
CA PRO A 19 7.35 -12.71 4.79
C PRO A 19 7.94 -11.28 4.74
N ILE A 20 7.51 -10.44 3.80
CA ILE A 20 7.80 -8.99 3.90
C ILE A 20 6.86 -8.40 4.94
N ILE A 21 7.35 -8.34 6.17
CA ILE A 21 6.72 -7.62 7.28
C ILE A 21 6.92 -6.12 7.03
N TYR A 22 5.81 -5.42 6.85
CA TYR A 22 5.79 -3.99 6.57
C TYR A 22 6.24 -3.16 7.77
N PRO A 23 6.74 -1.93 7.55
CA PRO A 23 7.23 -1.12 8.66
C PRO A 23 6.07 -0.64 9.54
N ILE A 24 6.24 -0.82 10.86
CA ILE A 24 5.31 -0.35 11.91
C ILE A 24 6.03 0.75 12.70
N PRO A 25 5.44 1.95 12.84
CA PRO A 25 6.08 3.05 13.51
C PRO A 25 5.97 2.93 15.03
N ALA A 26 6.87 3.59 15.75
CA ALA A 26 6.87 3.57 17.23
C ALA A 26 5.59 4.16 17.85
N ASN A 27 4.89 5.04 17.12
CA ASN A 27 3.65 5.70 17.53
C ASN A 27 2.38 5.06 16.94
N GLU A 28 2.42 3.78 16.50
CA GLU A 28 1.29 3.13 15.84
C GLU A 28 0.00 3.20 16.67
N GLU A 29 0.07 2.96 17.98
CA GLU A 29 -1.12 3.03 18.85
C GLU A 29 -1.71 4.45 18.95
N VAL A 30 -0.85 5.48 18.94
CA VAL A 30 -1.30 6.88 18.92
C VAL A 30 -2.00 7.20 17.60
N ARG A 31 -1.45 6.70 16.49
CA ARG A 31 -1.99 6.87 15.14
C ARG A 31 -3.36 6.19 15.01
N MET A 32 -3.49 4.96 15.50
CA MET A 32 -4.76 4.24 15.51
C MET A 32 -5.79 4.92 16.42
N ALA A 33 -5.40 5.40 17.60
CA ALA A 33 -6.29 6.16 18.47
C ALA A 33 -6.80 7.45 17.81
N ALA A 34 -5.97 8.13 17.01
CA ALA A 34 -6.39 9.31 16.25
C ALA A 34 -7.42 8.95 15.16
N ILE A 35 -7.22 7.84 14.43
CA ILE A 35 -8.18 7.35 13.42
C ILE A 35 -9.56 7.14 14.05
N GLU A 36 -9.62 6.49 15.21
CA GLU A 36 -10.86 6.25 15.95
C GLU A 36 -11.47 7.55 16.50
N HIS A 37 -10.63 8.41 17.10
CA HIS A 37 -11.08 9.68 17.69
C HIS A 37 -11.75 10.59 16.64
N PHE A 38 -11.15 10.70 15.46
CA PHE A 38 -11.68 11.51 14.36
C PHE A 38 -12.70 10.78 13.48
N ARG A 39 -12.99 9.50 13.77
CA ARG A 39 -13.90 8.64 12.99
C ARG A 39 -13.58 8.67 11.50
N LEU A 40 -12.30 8.55 11.15
CA LEU A 40 -11.86 8.71 9.75
C LEU A 40 -12.43 7.64 8.81
N HIS A 41 -12.88 6.50 9.36
CA HIS A 41 -13.62 5.46 8.64
C HIS A 41 -14.90 5.96 7.99
N ASP A 42 -15.55 6.96 8.59
CA ASP A 42 -16.79 7.55 8.08
C ASP A 42 -16.54 8.54 6.92
N VAL A 43 -15.27 8.89 6.65
CA VAL A 43 -14.86 9.87 5.65
C VAL A 43 -14.54 9.18 4.33
N ALA A 44 -15.48 8.38 3.83
CA ALA A 44 -15.38 7.69 2.54
C ALA A 44 -16.27 8.35 1.48
N ASN A 45 -15.73 8.51 0.28
CA ASN A 45 -16.37 9.08 -0.91
C ASN A 45 -16.98 10.49 -0.72
N VAL A 46 -16.38 11.31 0.13
CA VAL A 46 -16.80 12.71 0.28
C VAL A 46 -16.32 13.55 -0.91
N SER A 47 -17.17 14.45 -1.38
CA SER A 47 -16.96 15.19 -2.63
C SER A 47 -15.68 16.03 -2.63
N GLU A 48 -15.34 16.58 -1.47
CA GLU A 48 -14.21 17.45 -1.23
C GLU A 48 -12.89 16.70 -1.41
N LEU A 49 -12.81 15.44 -0.96
CA LEU A 49 -11.65 14.60 -1.17
C LEU A 49 -11.51 14.20 -2.65
N ASN A 50 -12.61 13.95 -3.35
CA ASN A 50 -12.59 13.65 -4.80
C ASN A 50 -12.08 14.86 -5.61
N VAL A 51 -12.43 16.10 -5.21
CA VAL A 51 -11.90 17.32 -5.80
C VAL A 51 -10.38 17.43 -5.56
N ILE A 52 -9.92 17.15 -4.33
CA ILE A 52 -8.47 17.13 -4.02
C ILE A 52 -7.73 16.12 -4.90
N CYS A 53 -8.27 14.90 -5.07
CA CYS A 53 -7.68 13.91 -5.99
C CYS A 53 -7.61 14.43 -7.43
N SER A 54 -8.65 15.10 -7.90
CA SER A 54 -8.70 15.64 -9.26
C SER A 54 -7.64 16.71 -9.49
N LEU A 55 -7.45 17.61 -8.51
CA LEU A 55 -6.40 18.62 -8.55
C LEU A 55 -5.00 18.00 -8.51
N ALA A 56 -4.76 17.06 -7.59
CA ALA A 56 -3.47 16.39 -7.46
C ALA A 56 -3.09 15.63 -8.75
N ALA A 57 -4.03 14.90 -9.35
CA ALA A 57 -3.82 14.21 -10.62
C ALA A 57 -3.46 15.19 -11.76
N ALA A 58 -4.17 16.32 -11.84
CA ALA A 58 -3.93 17.34 -12.86
C ALA A 58 -2.55 18.00 -12.70
N GLU A 59 -2.19 18.44 -11.49
CA GLU A 59 -0.90 19.09 -11.22
C GLU A 59 0.28 18.15 -11.45
N MET A 60 0.14 16.88 -11.03
CA MET A 60 1.18 15.87 -11.20
C MET A 60 1.23 15.27 -12.60
N LYS A 61 0.29 15.62 -13.48
CA LYS A 61 0.10 15.02 -14.82
C LYS A 61 0.00 13.48 -14.75
N ALA A 62 -0.67 12.99 -13.72
CA ALA A 62 -0.92 11.58 -13.47
C ALA A 62 -2.38 11.23 -13.81
N PRO A 63 -2.67 10.01 -14.32
CA PRO A 63 -4.03 9.62 -14.66
C PRO A 63 -4.90 9.37 -13.42
N HIS A 64 -4.28 8.96 -12.30
CA HIS A 64 -4.97 8.57 -11.08
C HIS A 64 -4.32 9.22 -9.86
N SER A 65 -5.15 9.66 -8.93
CA SER A 65 -4.82 10.08 -7.58
C SER A 65 -5.86 9.50 -6.64
N VAL A 66 -5.41 9.05 -5.46
CA VAL A 66 -6.26 8.45 -4.44
C VAL A 66 -5.92 9.03 -3.07
N VAL A 67 -6.91 9.11 -2.19
CA VAL A 67 -6.70 9.29 -0.75
C VAL A 67 -6.96 7.94 -0.08
N THR A 68 -6.04 7.52 0.78
CA THR A 68 -6.15 6.24 1.48
C THR A 68 -5.98 6.43 2.98
N LEU A 69 -6.78 5.71 3.76
CA LEU A 69 -6.60 5.55 5.19
C LEU A 69 -5.70 4.33 5.43
N VAL A 70 -4.53 4.53 6.03
CA VAL A 70 -3.67 3.41 6.45
C VAL A 70 -4.13 2.98 7.83
N GLU A 71 -4.63 1.76 7.98
CA GLU A 71 -5.01 1.18 9.28
C GLU A 71 -3.93 0.18 9.73
N ARG A 72 -4.23 -0.64 10.74
CA ARG A 72 -3.26 -1.59 11.29
C ARG A 72 -2.80 -2.60 10.23
N ASP A 73 -3.76 -3.25 9.58
CA ASP A 73 -3.51 -4.36 8.64
C ASP A 73 -4.05 -4.09 7.23
N VAL A 74 -4.82 -3.01 7.06
CA VAL A 74 -5.54 -2.69 5.83
C VAL A 74 -5.25 -1.24 5.43
N VAL A 75 -5.25 -0.96 4.14
CA VAL A 75 -5.26 0.38 3.57
C VAL A 75 -6.57 0.56 2.80
N THR A 76 -7.43 1.43 3.31
CA THR A 76 -8.77 1.67 2.80
C THR A 76 -8.76 2.85 1.84
N LEU A 77 -9.34 2.68 0.65
CA LEU A 77 -9.45 3.75 -0.33
C LEU A 77 -10.63 4.67 0.02
N LEU A 78 -10.35 5.94 0.33
CA LEU A 78 -11.36 6.91 0.76
C LEU A 78 -11.90 7.76 -0.38
N ALA A 79 -11.06 8.09 -1.37
CA ALA A 79 -11.44 8.97 -2.48
C ALA A 79 -10.54 8.76 -3.70
N THR A 80 -11.03 9.14 -4.87
CA THR A 80 -10.32 8.97 -6.15
C THR A 80 -10.84 9.96 -7.19
N ASN A 81 -10.00 10.35 -8.16
CA ASN A 81 -10.44 11.08 -9.35
C ASN A 81 -10.93 10.15 -10.48
N ALA A 82 -10.83 8.83 -10.30
CA ALA A 82 -11.07 7.83 -11.34
C ALA A 82 -11.88 6.64 -10.77
N PRO A 83 -13.13 6.86 -10.33
CA PRO A 83 -13.95 5.85 -9.65
C PRO A 83 -14.29 4.62 -10.51
N GLU A 84 -14.15 4.71 -11.83
CA GLU A 84 -14.29 3.59 -12.74
C GLU A 84 -13.13 2.58 -12.69
N TYR A 85 -11.99 2.96 -12.10
CA TYR A 85 -10.80 2.11 -11.90
C TYR A 85 -10.55 1.73 -10.43
N TRP A 86 -11.20 2.43 -9.50
CA TRP A 86 -10.95 2.35 -8.07
C TRP A 86 -12.24 2.25 -7.30
N ASP A 87 -12.37 1.19 -6.51
CA ASP A 87 -13.56 0.92 -5.71
C ASP A 87 -13.42 1.57 -4.32
N VAL A 88 -14.17 2.66 -4.10
CA VAL A 88 -14.09 3.45 -2.86
C VAL A 88 -14.72 2.68 -1.69
N GLY A 89 -14.04 2.67 -0.55
CA GLY A 89 -14.41 1.89 0.63
C GLY A 89 -13.78 0.50 0.65
N THR A 90 -13.06 0.08 -0.40
CA THR A 90 -12.33 -1.19 -0.39
C THR A 90 -10.99 -1.09 0.31
N GLY A 91 -10.65 -2.15 1.03
CA GLY A 91 -9.39 -2.32 1.73
C GLY A 91 -8.43 -3.22 0.98
N ASN A 92 -7.15 -2.87 0.98
CA ASN A 92 -6.06 -3.75 0.53
C ASN A 92 -5.20 -4.14 1.74
N PRO A 93 -4.65 -5.37 1.81
CA PRO A 93 -3.68 -5.72 2.84
C PRO A 93 -2.55 -4.70 2.86
N ARG A 94 -2.24 -4.12 4.03
CA ARG A 94 -1.25 -3.04 4.16
C ARG A 94 0.09 -3.43 3.57
N GLU A 95 0.52 -4.67 3.79
CA GLU A 95 1.74 -5.27 3.24
C GLU A 95 1.82 -5.23 1.70
N GLN A 96 0.67 -5.19 1.02
CA GLN A 96 0.55 -5.16 -0.44
C GLN A 96 0.41 -3.74 -0.99
N THR A 97 0.82 -2.71 -0.24
CA THR A 97 0.65 -1.31 -0.65
C THR A 97 1.96 -0.52 -0.65
N PHE A 98 2.00 0.56 -1.43
CA PHE A 98 3.00 1.61 -1.27
C PHE A 98 2.80 2.37 0.06
N CYS A 99 1.52 2.60 0.41
CA CYS A 99 1.11 3.50 1.48
C CYS A 99 1.63 3.10 2.86
N GLN A 100 1.93 1.82 3.06
CA GLN A 100 2.53 1.29 4.28
C GLN A 100 3.81 2.01 4.75
N HIS A 101 4.51 2.71 3.86
CA HIS A 101 5.73 3.44 4.23
C HIS A 101 5.45 4.83 4.80
N PHE A 102 4.28 5.44 4.54
CA PHE A 102 3.96 6.80 4.99
C PHE A 102 3.69 6.95 6.48
N VAL A 103 3.42 5.84 7.15
CA VAL A 103 3.28 5.83 8.60
C VAL A 103 4.61 6.02 9.33
N MET A 104 5.75 5.93 8.62
CA MET A 104 7.08 5.94 9.23
C MET A 104 7.69 7.33 9.36
N ASP A 105 7.41 8.25 8.43
CA ASP A 105 7.86 9.63 8.50
C ASP A 105 6.91 10.57 7.74
N ASP A 106 7.06 11.88 7.97
CA ASP A 106 6.25 12.91 7.32
C ASP A 106 6.82 13.29 5.94
N LYS A 107 7.59 12.40 5.28
CA LYS A 107 8.22 12.70 3.99
C LYS A 107 7.42 12.10 2.84
N PRO A 108 7.39 12.79 1.69
CA PRO A 108 6.87 12.22 0.47
C PRO A 108 7.69 10.99 0.04
N LEU A 109 7.02 9.98 -0.52
CA LEU A 109 7.64 8.81 -1.14
C LEU A 109 7.49 8.95 -2.65
N LEU A 110 8.62 8.96 -3.34
CA LEU A 110 8.69 8.95 -4.80
C LEU A 110 9.30 7.64 -5.28
N VAL A 111 8.53 6.88 -6.06
CA VAL A 111 8.95 5.65 -6.73
C VAL A 111 8.83 5.88 -8.23
N ARG A 112 9.97 6.02 -8.90
CA ARG A 112 9.99 6.32 -10.35
C ARG A 112 9.75 5.09 -11.22
N HIS A 113 10.21 3.93 -10.74
CA HIS A 113 10.17 2.63 -11.42
C HIS A 113 9.88 1.54 -10.39
N ALA A 114 8.61 1.31 -10.09
CA ALA A 114 8.19 0.38 -9.05
C ALA A 114 8.58 -1.08 -9.37
N GLU A 115 8.65 -1.43 -10.65
CA GLU A 115 9.13 -2.73 -11.14
C GLU A 115 10.61 -3.00 -10.84
N ALA A 116 11.40 -1.95 -10.63
CA ALA A 116 12.83 -2.03 -10.32
C ALA A 116 13.14 -1.66 -8.86
N ASP A 117 12.12 -1.29 -8.08
CA ASP A 117 12.28 -0.96 -6.66
C ASP A 117 12.13 -2.24 -5.84
N MET A 118 13.21 -2.66 -5.16
CA MET A 118 13.23 -3.85 -4.33
C MET A 118 12.14 -3.87 -3.25
N ARG A 119 11.61 -2.70 -2.84
CA ARG A 119 10.54 -2.60 -1.85
C ARG A 119 9.16 -2.92 -2.43
N PHE A 120 8.97 -2.79 -3.75
CA PHE A 120 7.64 -2.76 -4.37
C PHE A 120 7.47 -3.68 -5.59
N TYR A 121 8.55 -4.20 -6.17
CA TYR A 121 8.46 -5.01 -7.40
C TYR A 121 7.51 -6.22 -7.28
N HIS A 122 7.25 -6.70 -6.06
CA HIS A 122 6.45 -7.88 -5.76
C HIS A 122 5.00 -7.56 -5.36
N ILE A 123 4.65 -6.31 -5.04
CA ILE A 123 3.31 -6.00 -4.52
C ILE A 123 2.26 -6.03 -5.63
N ALA A 124 1.04 -6.41 -5.26
CA ALA A 124 -0.13 -6.51 -6.15
C ALA A 124 -0.33 -5.33 -7.12
N PRO A 125 -0.23 -4.05 -6.70
CA PRO A 125 -0.33 -2.90 -7.62
C PRO A 125 0.70 -2.91 -8.76
N VAL A 126 1.91 -3.43 -8.52
CA VAL A 126 2.98 -3.50 -9.52
C VAL A 126 2.79 -4.73 -10.40
N THR A 127 2.61 -5.90 -9.80
CA THR A 127 2.59 -7.18 -10.52
C THR A 127 1.29 -7.42 -11.29
N MET A 128 0.14 -6.99 -10.76
CA MET A 128 -1.17 -7.24 -11.37
C MET A 128 -1.74 -6.02 -12.10
N ARG A 129 -1.42 -4.80 -11.66
CA ARG A 129 -1.96 -3.56 -12.24
C ARG A 129 -0.93 -2.72 -13.01
N SER A 130 0.31 -3.22 -13.16
CA SER A 130 1.38 -2.55 -13.92
C SER A 130 1.65 -1.10 -13.47
N LEU A 131 1.44 -0.80 -12.18
CA LEU A 131 1.75 0.52 -11.63
C LEU A 131 3.27 0.70 -11.60
N ARG A 132 3.78 1.64 -12.40
CA ARG A 132 5.23 1.88 -12.55
C ARG A 132 5.73 3.12 -11.81
N PHE A 133 4.86 4.11 -11.64
CA PHE A 133 5.19 5.36 -10.98
C PHE A 133 4.26 5.58 -9.79
N TYR A 134 4.83 5.93 -8.65
CA TYR A 134 4.08 6.28 -7.44
C TYR A 134 4.69 7.54 -6.80
N ALA A 135 3.84 8.51 -6.48
CA ALA A 135 4.19 9.64 -5.65
C ALA A 135 3.09 9.79 -4.61
N GLY A 136 3.44 9.69 -3.33
CA GLY A 136 2.49 9.89 -2.24
C GLY A 136 3.04 10.81 -1.18
N PHE A 137 2.13 11.39 -0.42
CA PHE A 137 2.39 12.42 0.58
C PHE A 137 1.61 12.04 1.84
N PRO A 138 2.26 11.96 3.01
CA PRO A 138 1.56 11.68 4.26
C PRO A 138 0.64 12.85 4.62
N VAL A 139 -0.54 12.52 5.14
CA VAL A 139 -1.50 13.50 5.68
C VAL A 139 -1.45 13.39 7.20
N THR A 140 -1.00 14.45 7.85
CA THR A 140 -0.84 14.51 9.31
C THR A 140 -1.95 15.37 9.92
N GLY A 141 -2.55 14.91 11.02
CA GLY A 141 -3.41 15.76 11.84
C GLY A 141 -2.60 16.83 12.57
N SER A 142 -3.17 18.03 12.72
CA SER A 142 -2.63 19.01 13.67
C SER A 142 -3.03 18.60 15.09
N SER A 143 -2.05 18.42 15.97
CA SER A 143 -2.30 18.33 17.43
C SER A 143 -2.69 19.68 18.02
#